data_AF-A0A4Z2B1K0-F1
#
_entry.id   AF-A0A4Z2B1K0-F1
#
_cell.length_a   1.000
_cell.length_b   1.000
_cell.length_c   1.000
_cell.angle_alpha   90.00
_cell.angle_beta   90.00
_cell.angle_gamma   90.00
#
_symmetry.space_group_name_H-M   'P 1'
#
loop_
_entity.id
_entity.type
_entity.pdbx_description
1 polymer ?
#
loop_
_entity_poly.entity_id
_entity_poly.type
_entity_poly.pdbx_seq_one_letter_code
_entity_poly.pdbx_strand_id
1 'polypeptide(L)'
;MKFENILSEVNGFGKFQIRLVLIQVISRITLPCHFVLNNFMGAVPSHHCDTSALDDQGLFWNLTREQKLAVALPAEPDGSPSSCRMFAKPQYQHLYGQNSSEDAATVPCPSGWVYDNSTFRSTIATEWDLVCSRKGMNKLTATIFFVGVMVGAPSFGFLSDRYGRRPLLLVSYLGTILFAVLSAFSTSYMMFVVMRFFTGLSLAGISIISIVLNVEWVSIERRTLCGIITSLDAAFGNWFLIAIAYSVNEWRLLILAVTSPLVLAVICWRWLPESARWLVASRKADAAHRYLIQCAHMNNRAKSMETVTPNCLLESVQVETQDQKYSLLGSLQDPKY
;
A
#
# COMPACT_ATOMS: atom_id res chain seq x y z
N MET A 1 1.96 40.36 5.70
CA MET A 1 1.03 39.60 4.84
C MET A 1 1.03 38.14 5.27
N LYS A 2 -0.10 37.42 5.24
CA LYS A 2 -0.11 35.97 5.49
C LYS A 2 0.46 35.23 4.27
N PHE A 3 1.15 34.11 4.49
CA PHE A 3 1.78 33.35 3.40
C PHE A 3 0.76 32.88 2.35
N GLU A 4 -0.48 32.65 2.79
CA GLU A 4 -1.61 32.22 1.96
C GLU A 4 -2.01 33.27 0.92
N ASN A 5 -1.90 34.57 1.25
CA ASN A 5 -2.22 35.66 0.33
C ASN A 5 -1.22 35.69 -0.84
N ILE A 6 0.06 35.36 -0.57
CA ILE A 6 1.12 35.30 -1.59
C ILE A 6 0.80 34.18 -2.60
N LEU A 7 0.34 33.02 -2.12
CA LEU A 7 -0.08 31.91 -2.99
C LEU A 7 -1.33 32.23 -3.82
N SER A 8 -2.30 32.98 -3.28
CA SER A 8 -3.45 33.44 -4.05
C SER A 8 -3.07 34.42 -5.16
N GLU A 9 -2.12 35.32 -4.91
CA GLU A 9 -1.62 36.27 -5.91
C GLU A 9 -0.90 35.56 -7.07
N VAL A 10 -0.25 34.43 -6.79
CA VAL A 10 0.46 33.59 -7.77
C VAL A 10 -0.47 32.59 -8.48
N ASN A 11 -1.77 32.91 -8.57
CA ASN A 11 -2.83 32.17 -9.27
C ASN A 11 -3.35 30.90 -8.59
N GLY A 12 -3.00 30.58 -7.34
CA GLY A 12 -3.62 29.54 -6.48
C GLY A 12 -3.55 28.06 -6.94
N PHE A 13 -3.88 27.78 -8.21
CA PHE A 13 -3.80 26.49 -8.91
C PHE A 13 -3.50 26.72 -10.41
N GLY A 14 -2.26 27.11 -10.72
CA GLY A 14 -1.79 27.35 -12.09
C GLY A 14 -1.02 26.17 -12.69
N LYS A 15 -0.30 26.43 -13.78
CA LYS A 15 0.50 25.41 -14.51
C LYS A 15 1.55 24.75 -13.61
N PHE A 16 2.13 25.50 -12.67
CA PHE A 16 3.09 24.97 -11.71
C PHE A 16 2.47 23.90 -10.81
N GLN A 17 1.31 24.19 -10.23
CA GLN A 17 0.57 23.27 -9.36
C GLN A 17 0.09 22.03 -10.13
N ILE A 18 -0.41 22.21 -11.36
CA ILE A 18 -0.79 21.08 -12.22
C ILE A 18 0.40 20.17 -12.49
N ARG A 19 1.57 20.74 -12.84
CA ARG A 19 2.80 19.96 -13.04
C ARG A 19 3.23 19.22 -11.78
N LEU A 20 3.14 19.86 -10.61
CA LEU A 20 3.45 19.26 -9.31
C LEU A 20 2.57 18.03 -9.05
N VAL A 21 1.25 18.19 -9.23
CA VAL A 21 0.26 17.13 -9.05
C VAL A 21 0.55 15.97 -10.00
N LEU A 22 0.70 16.24 -11.31
CA LEU A 22 0.95 15.22 -12.33
C LEU A 22 2.22 14.39 -12.06
N ILE A 23 3.29 15.02 -11.57
CA ILE A 23 4.51 14.32 -11.17
C ILE A 23 4.23 13.36 -10.01
N GLN A 24 3.43 13.79 -9.04
CA GLN A 24 3.11 12.98 -7.87
C GLN A 24 2.13 11.84 -8.18
N VAL A 25 1.21 12.00 -9.15
CA VAL A 25 0.27 10.94 -9.59
C VAL A 25 0.99 9.61 -9.85
N ILE A 26 2.18 9.67 -10.49
CA ILE A 26 3.01 8.49 -10.80
C ILE A 26 3.31 7.67 -9.54
N SER A 27 3.70 8.33 -8.44
CA SER A 27 3.97 7.67 -7.17
C SER A 27 2.72 7.29 -6.40
N ARG A 28 1.65 8.08 -6.54
CA ARG A 28 0.42 7.95 -5.75
C ARG A 28 -0.44 6.80 -6.22
N ILE A 29 -0.40 6.45 -7.51
CA ILE A 29 -1.08 5.26 -8.05
C ILE A 29 -0.63 3.98 -7.34
N THR A 30 0.62 3.93 -6.86
CA THR A 30 1.18 2.77 -6.14
C THR A 30 0.58 2.59 -4.74
N LEU A 31 0.03 3.64 -4.12
CA LEU A 31 -0.59 3.59 -2.79
C LEU A 31 -1.79 2.63 -2.71
N PRO A 32 -2.90 2.85 -3.46
CA PRO A 32 -4.05 1.94 -3.43
C PRO A 32 -3.66 0.53 -3.89
N CYS A 33 -2.72 0.42 -4.84
CA CYS A 33 -2.23 -0.87 -5.29
C CYS A 33 -1.66 -1.68 -4.11
N HIS A 34 -0.76 -1.12 -3.30
CA HIS A 34 -0.19 -1.84 -2.16
C HIS A 34 -1.17 -2.05 -0.99
N PHE A 35 -2.14 -1.16 -0.79
CA PHE A 35 -3.16 -1.31 0.25
C PHE A 35 -4.08 -2.50 -0.02
N VAL A 36 -4.42 -2.74 -1.28
CA VAL A 36 -5.35 -3.81 -1.70
C VAL A 36 -4.59 -5.06 -2.19
N LEU A 37 -3.27 -4.97 -2.40
CA LEU A 37 -2.42 -6.04 -2.92
C LEU A 37 -2.65 -7.39 -2.24
N ASN A 38 -2.80 -7.41 -0.90
CA ASN A 38 -2.96 -8.65 -0.14
C ASN A 38 -4.17 -9.49 -0.56
N ASN A 39 -5.21 -8.88 -1.14
CA ASN A 39 -6.37 -9.61 -1.63
C ASN A 39 -6.03 -10.55 -2.79
N PHE A 40 -5.03 -10.19 -3.60
CA PHE A 40 -4.56 -11.00 -4.73
C PHE A 40 -3.43 -11.94 -4.31
N MET A 41 -2.38 -11.41 -3.70
CA MET A 41 -1.23 -12.24 -3.31
C MET A 41 -1.56 -13.24 -2.20
N GLY A 42 -2.55 -12.95 -1.34
CA GLY A 42 -3.03 -13.81 -0.26
C GLY A 42 -4.29 -14.60 -0.61
N ALA A 43 -4.69 -14.63 -1.89
CA ALA A 43 -5.82 -15.46 -2.31
C ALA A 43 -5.54 -16.93 -2.00
N VAL A 44 -6.55 -17.62 -1.48
CA VAL A 44 -6.50 -19.06 -1.21
C VAL A 44 -7.29 -19.76 -2.31
N PRO A 45 -6.64 -20.41 -3.29
CA PRO A 45 -7.36 -21.20 -4.28
C PRO A 45 -8.00 -22.42 -3.63
N SER A 46 -8.93 -23.04 -4.36
CA SER A 46 -9.49 -24.34 -3.98
C SER A 46 -8.37 -25.34 -3.77
N HIS A 47 -8.44 -26.11 -2.68
CA HIS A 47 -7.38 -27.02 -2.28
C HIS A 47 -7.94 -28.22 -1.54
N HIS A 48 -7.15 -29.29 -1.52
CA HIS A 48 -7.45 -30.50 -0.79
C HIS A 48 -6.16 -31.09 -0.19
N CYS A 49 -6.29 -32.02 0.76
CA CYS A 49 -5.12 -32.72 1.28
C CYS A 49 -4.38 -33.47 0.17
N ASP A 50 -3.06 -33.50 0.25
CA ASP A 50 -2.27 -34.45 -0.53
C ASP A 50 -2.52 -35.87 0.00
N THR A 51 -2.91 -36.77 -0.90
CA THR A 51 -3.28 -38.15 -0.59
C THR A 51 -2.11 -39.12 -0.73
N SER A 52 -0.91 -38.63 -1.06
CA SER A 52 0.33 -39.43 -1.17
C SER A 52 0.64 -40.29 0.06
N ALA A 53 0.26 -39.85 1.27
CA ALA A 53 0.42 -40.64 2.50
C ALA A 53 -0.42 -41.93 2.53
N LEU A 54 -1.44 -42.04 1.68
CA LEU A 54 -2.31 -43.21 1.57
C LEU A 54 -1.90 -44.16 0.44
N ASP A 55 -0.90 -43.81 -0.39
CA ASP A 55 -0.41 -44.69 -1.45
C ASP A 55 0.35 -45.88 -0.83
N ASP A 56 -0.32 -47.03 -0.76
CA ASP A 56 0.17 -48.27 -0.12
C ASP A 56 0.69 -49.33 -1.11
N GLN A 57 1.00 -48.95 -2.35
CA GLN A 57 1.28 -49.86 -3.49
C GLN A 57 0.17 -50.90 -3.77
N GLY A 58 -0.99 -50.76 -3.12
CA GLY A 58 -2.12 -51.66 -3.21
C GLY A 58 -3.22 -51.13 -4.12
N LEU A 59 -4.47 -51.37 -3.71
CA LEU A 59 -5.66 -50.97 -4.48
C LEU A 59 -5.75 -49.46 -4.68
N PHE A 60 -5.24 -48.65 -3.74
CA PHE A 60 -5.29 -47.20 -3.83
C PHE A 60 -4.50 -46.65 -5.03
N TRP A 61 -3.36 -47.26 -5.37
CA TRP A 61 -2.52 -46.83 -6.49
C TRP A 61 -3.24 -46.91 -7.85
N ASN A 62 -4.05 -47.96 -8.04
CA ASN A 62 -4.75 -48.24 -9.29
C ASN A 62 -6.03 -47.42 -9.51
N LEU A 63 -6.45 -46.61 -8.53
CA LEU A 63 -7.66 -45.78 -8.64
C LEU A 63 -7.44 -44.55 -9.54
N THR A 64 -8.51 -44.12 -10.21
CA THR A 64 -8.50 -42.83 -10.92
C THR A 64 -8.42 -41.66 -9.94
N ARG A 65 -8.03 -40.47 -10.41
CA ARG A 65 -7.90 -39.28 -9.55
C ARG A 65 -9.19 -38.96 -8.78
N GLU A 66 -10.35 -39.06 -9.43
CA GLU A 66 -11.64 -38.80 -8.79
C GLU A 66 -11.97 -39.85 -7.71
N GLN A 67 -11.70 -41.13 -8.01
CA GLN A 67 -11.87 -42.21 -7.06
C GLN A 67 -10.95 -42.08 -5.85
N LYS A 68 -9.68 -41.68 -6.06
CA LYS A 68 -8.73 -41.40 -4.97
C LYS A 68 -9.27 -40.31 -4.04
N LEU A 69 -9.81 -39.22 -4.59
CA LEU A 69 -10.36 -38.13 -3.79
C LEU A 69 -11.61 -38.55 -3.02
N ALA A 70 -12.54 -39.28 -3.66
CA ALA A 70 -13.77 -39.76 -3.01
C ALA A 70 -13.52 -40.71 -1.84
N VAL A 71 -12.44 -41.50 -1.91
CA VAL A 71 -12.07 -42.50 -0.89
C VAL A 71 -11.19 -41.90 0.21
N ALA A 72 -10.43 -40.83 -0.09
CA ALA A 72 -9.47 -40.22 0.83
C ALA A 72 -10.02 -39.00 1.58
N LEU A 73 -10.97 -38.27 1.01
CA LEU A 73 -11.45 -37.00 1.55
C LEU A 73 -12.91 -37.11 1.99
N PRO A 74 -13.25 -36.65 3.20
CA PRO A 74 -14.64 -36.56 3.62
C PRO A 74 -15.35 -35.45 2.82
N ALA A 75 -16.64 -35.64 2.53
CA ALA A 75 -17.47 -34.62 1.93
C ALA A 75 -17.92 -33.58 2.97
N GLU A 76 -17.87 -32.31 2.62
CA GLU A 76 -18.46 -31.20 3.37
C GLU A 76 -19.99 -31.14 3.13
N PRO A 77 -20.75 -30.38 3.95
CA PRO A 77 -22.20 -30.30 3.83
C PRO A 77 -22.72 -29.81 2.47
N ASP A 78 -21.87 -29.10 1.72
CA ASP A 78 -22.13 -28.61 0.38
C ASP A 78 -21.84 -29.65 -0.73
N GLY A 79 -21.39 -30.85 -0.34
CA GLY A 79 -21.01 -31.93 -1.26
C GLY A 79 -19.61 -31.80 -1.84
N SER A 80 -18.86 -30.76 -1.48
CA SER A 80 -17.46 -30.58 -1.90
C SER A 80 -16.51 -31.44 -1.04
N PRO A 81 -15.35 -31.86 -1.55
CA PRO A 81 -14.37 -32.57 -0.73
C PRO A 81 -13.74 -31.62 0.30
N SER A 82 -13.56 -32.10 1.53
CA SER A 82 -13.01 -31.27 2.60
C SER A 82 -11.57 -30.83 2.31
N SER A 83 -11.30 -29.54 2.46
CA SER A 83 -9.99 -28.96 2.16
C SER A 83 -8.94 -29.16 3.26
N CYS A 84 -9.38 -29.48 4.48
CA CYS A 84 -8.52 -29.42 5.68
C CYS A 84 -8.35 -30.74 6.43
N ARG A 85 -9.13 -31.76 6.08
CA ARG A 85 -9.10 -33.07 6.72
C ARG A 85 -9.16 -34.16 5.67
N MET A 86 -8.54 -35.29 5.99
CA MET A 86 -8.62 -36.52 5.21
C MET A 86 -8.89 -37.70 6.12
N PHE A 87 -9.39 -38.80 5.56
CA PHE A 87 -9.52 -40.05 6.31
C PHE A 87 -8.15 -40.61 6.67
N ALA A 88 -8.04 -41.17 7.89
CA ALA A 88 -6.82 -41.83 8.34
C ALA A 88 -6.51 -43.10 7.54
N LYS A 89 -7.54 -43.72 6.95
CA LYS A 89 -7.44 -44.88 6.05
C LYS A 89 -8.39 -44.72 4.86
N PRO A 90 -8.04 -45.23 3.66
CA PRO A 90 -8.89 -45.13 2.47
C PRO A 90 -10.25 -45.82 2.70
N GLN A 91 -11.34 -45.10 2.47
CA GLN A 91 -12.71 -45.61 2.62
C GLN A 91 -13.26 -46.14 1.29
N TYR A 92 -12.84 -47.35 0.88
CA TYR A 92 -13.23 -47.93 -0.42
C TYR A 92 -14.75 -48.16 -0.57
N GLN A 93 -15.50 -48.18 0.54
CA GLN A 93 -16.96 -48.30 0.56
C GLN A 93 -17.65 -47.17 -0.22
N HIS A 94 -17.05 -45.98 -0.28
CA HIS A 94 -17.58 -44.85 -1.05
C HIS A 94 -17.58 -45.10 -2.56
N LEU A 95 -16.76 -46.01 -3.09
CA LEU A 95 -16.79 -46.39 -4.50
C LEU A 95 -18.06 -47.14 -4.88
N TYR A 96 -18.71 -47.79 -3.91
CA TYR A 96 -19.90 -48.62 -4.10
C TYR A 96 -21.19 -47.92 -3.63
N GLY A 97 -21.12 -46.63 -3.29
CA GLY A 97 -22.29 -45.86 -2.85
C GLY A 97 -22.82 -46.24 -1.46
N GLN A 98 -22.01 -46.93 -0.64
CA GLN A 98 -22.35 -47.22 0.75
C GLN A 98 -21.85 -46.11 1.67
N ASN A 99 -22.79 -45.42 2.33
CA ASN A 99 -22.51 -44.43 3.38
C ASN A 99 -22.62 -45.11 4.74
N SER A 100 -21.71 -46.04 5.05
CA SER A 100 -21.54 -46.53 6.43
C SER A 100 -20.85 -45.42 7.23
N SER A 101 -21.66 -44.54 7.82
CA SER A 101 -21.25 -43.46 8.70
C SER A 101 -20.89 -43.97 10.11
N GLU A 102 -20.03 -44.99 10.21
CA GLU A 102 -19.40 -45.33 11.48
C GLU A 102 -18.03 -44.64 11.53
N ASP A 103 -18.02 -43.44 12.13
CA ASP A 103 -16.86 -42.71 12.66
C ASP A 103 -15.51 -42.99 11.99
N ALA A 104 -15.45 -42.82 10.66
CA ALA A 104 -14.19 -42.91 9.94
C ALA A 104 -13.27 -41.81 10.47
N ALA A 105 -12.22 -42.22 11.19
CA ALA A 105 -11.30 -41.31 11.85
C ALA A 105 -10.67 -40.36 10.81
N THR A 106 -10.86 -39.06 11.01
CA THR A 106 -10.25 -38.03 10.15
C THR A 106 -9.06 -37.39 10.82
N VAL A 107 -8.01 -37.14 10.04
CA VAL A 107 -6.78 -36.49 10.48
C VAL A 107 -6.55 -35.19 9.68
N PRO A 108 -5.82 -34.21 10.25
CA PRO A 108 -5.27 -33.09 9.48
C PRO A 108 -4.37 -33.62 8.35
N CYS A 109 -4.29 -32.90 7.23
CA CYS A 109 -3.48 -33.29 6.08
C CYS A 109 -1.99 -33.48 6.48
N PRO A 110 -1.45 -34.72 6.52
CA PRO A 110 -0.10 -34.99 6.99
C PRO A 110 0.95 -34.72 5.91
N SER A 111 0.61 -34.91 4.63
CA SER A 111 1.49 -34.68 3.47
C SER A 111 1.36 -33.28 2.86
N GLY A 112 0.65 -32.36 3.52
CA GLY A 112 0.39 -31.02 2.98
C GLY A 112 -0.84 -30.97 2.07
N TRP A 113 -0.84 -30.02 1.12
CA TRP A 113 -2.00 -29.66 0.30
C TRP A 113 -1.67 -29.63 -1.19
N VAL A 114 -2.68 -29.94 -1.99
CA VAL A 114 -2.67 -29.75 -3.44
C VAL A 114 -3.62 -28.61 -3.77
N TYR A 115 -3.12 -27.61 -4.49
CA TYR A 115 -3.84 -26.38 -4.85
C TYR A 115 -4.27 -26.38 -6.31
N ASP A 116 -5.43 -25.81 -6.60
CA ASP A 116 -5.84 -25.50 -7.97
C ASP A 116 -5.11 -24.26 -8.49
N ASN A 117 -4.30 -24.46 -9.52
CA ASN A 117 -3.48 -23.42 -10.16
C ASN A 117 -4.12 -22.82 -11.42
N SER A 118 -5.42 -23.08 -11.65
CA SER A 118 -6.16 -22.56 -12.81
C SER A 118 -6.22 -21.04 -12.88
N THR A 119 -6.39 -20.39 -11.72
CA THR A 119 -6.55 -18.93 -11.62
C THR A 119 -5.26 -18.23 -11.19
N PHE A 120 -4.61 -18.75 -10.15
CA PHE A 120 -3.36 -18.22 -9.62
C PHE A 120 -2.26 -19.25 -9.78
N ARG A 121 -1.10 -18.84 -10.32
CA ARG A 121 0.04 -19.76 -10.46
C ARG A 121 0.75 -19.99 -9.12
N SER A 122 0.83 -18.93 -8.31
CA SER A 122 1.35 -19.00 -6.94
C SER A 122 0.83 -17.81 -6.13
N THR A 123 0.55 -18.05 -4.85
CA THR A 123 0.11 -17.08 -3.85
C THR A 123 0.91 -17.31 -2.56
N ILE A 124 0.92 -16.36 -1.63
CA ILE A 124 1.57 -16.59 -0.33
C ILE A 124 0.91 -17.71 0.48
N ALA A 125 -0.37 -18.00 0.19
CA ALA A 125 -1.08 -19.09 0.84
C ALA A 125 -0.65 -20.45 0.32
N THR A 126 -0.35 -20.55 -0.99
CA THR A 126 0.13 -21.79 -1.63
C THR A 126 1.63 -22.03 -1.45
N GLU A 127 2.43 -20.97 -1.31
CA GLU A 127 3.89 -21.08 -1.09
C GLU A 127 4.24 -21.58 0.32
N TRP A 128 3.48 -21.13 1.34
CA TRP A 128 3.77 -21.40 2.75
C TRP A 128 2.65 -22.16 3.48
N ASP A 129 1.75 -22.79 2.73
CA ASP A 129 0.61 -23.57 3.25
C ASP A 129 -0.18 -22.82 4.33
N LEU A 130 -0.54 -21.56 4.05
CA LEU A 130 -1.26 -20.69 5.00
C LEU A 130 -2.78 -20.94 4.98
N VAL A 131 -3.15 -22.22 5.00
CA VAL A 131 -4.53 -22.69 4.96
C VAL A 131 -4.92 -23.41 6.26
N CYS A 132 -6.21 -23.72 6.42
CA CYS A 132 -6.72 -24.49 7.55
C CYS A 132 -6.29 -23.89 8.91
N SER A 133 -5.51 -24.63 9.72
CA SER A 133 -5.01 -24.14 11.02
C SER A 133 -4.14 -22.89 10.93
N ARG A 134 -3.48 -22.66 9.78
CA ARG A 134 -2.60 -21.51 9.51
C ARG A 134 -3.26 -20.38 8.75
N LYS A 135 -4.58 -20.45 8.48
CA LYS A 135 -5.34 -19.39 7.78
C LYS A 135 -5.23 -18.01 8.46
N GLY A 136 -5.04 -17.99 9.79
CA GLY A 136 -4.82 -16.75 10.54
C GLY A 136 -3.53 -16.01 10.13
N MET A 137 -2.48 -16.74 9.75
CA MET A 137 -1.20 -16.15 9.35
C MET A 137 -1.32 -15.36 8.04
N ASN A 138 -2.12 -15.85 7.09
CA ASN A 138 -2.38 -15.13 5.84
C ASN A 138 -3.06 -13.76 6.10
N LYS A 139 -4.02 -13.71 7.04
CA LYS A 139 -4.66 -12.45 7.45
C LYS A 139 -3.71 -11.52 8.20
N LEU A 140 -2.88 -12.10 9.07
CA LEU A 140 -1.90 -11.37 9.88
C LEU A 140 -0.86 -10.63 9.01
N THR A 141 -0.53 -11.15 7.82
CA THR A 141 0.30 -10.44 6.84
C THR A 141 -0.27 -9.05 6.49
N ALA A 142 -1.57 -8.95 6.19
CA ALA A 142 -2.22 -7.68 5.89
C ALA A 142 -2.23 -6.77 7.11
N THR A 143 -2.55 -7.32 8.29
CA THR A 143 -2.55 -6.58 9.56
C THR A 143 -1.18 -5.96 9.83
N ILE A 144 -0.09 -6.71 9.71
CA ILE A 144 1.26 -6.22 9.98
C ILE A 144 1.67 -5.13 9.00
N PHE A 145 1.28 -5.24 7.72
CA PHE A 145 1.49 -4.17 6.76
C PHE A 145 0.81 -2.86 7.22
N PHE A 146 -0.45 -2.91 7.68
CA PHE A 146 -1.15 -1.73 8.18
C PHE A 146 -0.61 -1.22 9.54
N VAL A 147 -0.10 -2.09 10.40
CA VAL A 147 0.65 -1.66 11.60
C VAL A 147 1.90 -0.87 11.17
N GLY A 148 2.60 -1.32 10.13
CA GLY A 148 3.69 -0.57 9.51
C GLY A 148 3.25 0.81 9.05
N VAL A 149 2.12 0.90 8.33
CA VAL A 149 1.54 2.19 7.89
C VAL A 149 1.20 3.09 9.09
N MET A 150 0.60 2.53 10.14
CA MET A 150 0.22 3.25 11.36
C MET A 150 1.43 3.85 12.09
N VAL A 151 2.54 3.11 12.17
CA VAL A 151 3.80 3.60 12.78
C VAL A 151 4.52 4.57 11.85
N GLY A 152 4.50 4.30 10.54
CA GLY A 152 5.13 5.14 9.53
C GLY A 152 4.51 6.53 9.44
N ALA A 153 3.19 6.64 9.63
CA ALA A 153 2.46 7.90 9.52
C ALA A 153 3.00 9.03 10.41
N PRO A 154 3.02 8.90 11.75
CA PRO A 154 3.57 9.93 12.63
C PRO A 154 5.09 10.10 12.45
N SER A 155 5.81 9.00 12.16
CA SER A 155 7.25 9.02 11.98
C SER A 155 7.66 9.88 10.78
N PHE A 156 7.08 9.62 9.61
CA PHE A 156 7.36 10.40 8.40
C PHE A 156 6.75 11.81 8.46
N GLY A 157 5.60 12.00 9.14
CA GLY A 157 5.05 13.33 9.40
C GLY A 157 6.07 14.21 10.14
N PHE A 158 6.52 13.76 11.31
CA PHE A 158 7.51 14.47 12.12
C PHE A 158 8.84 14.67 11.39
N LEU A 159 9.36 13.63 10.72
CA LEU A 159 10.62 13.73 9.99
C LEU A 159 10.51 14.70 8.80
N SER A 160 9.38 14.75 8.11
CA SER A 160 9.18 15.66 6.97
C SER A 160 9.12 17.13 7.40
N ASP A 161 8.59 17.40 8.59
CA ASP A 161 8.56 18.74 9.16
C ASP A 161 9.97 19.19 9.60
N ARG A 162 10.82 18.26 10.04
CA ARG A 162 12.19 18.58 10.47
C ARG A 162 13.19 18.71 9.31
N TYR A 163 13.13 17.81 8.34
CA TYR A 163 14.16 17.65 7.31
C TYR A 163 13.72 18.13 5.92
N GLY A 164 12.43 18.44 5.75
CA GLY A 164 11.85 18.87 4.48
C GLY A 164 11.05 17.77 3.82
N ARG A 165 10.13 18.17 2.94
CA ARG A 165 9.13 17.27 2.34
C ARG A 165 9.77 16.55 1.16
N ARG A 166 10.49 17.29 0.32
CA ARG A 166 11.18 16.73 -0.86
C ARG A 166 12.18 15.61 -0.51
N PRO A 167 13.18 15.76 0.39
CA PRO A 167 14.13 14.69 0.66
C PRO A 167 13.47 13.47 1.32
N LEU A 168 12.53 13.67 2.24
CA LEU A 168 11.86 12.55 2.92
C LEU A 168 10.91 11.79 2.01
N LEU A 169 10.35 12.46 0.99
CA LEU A 169 9.60 11.77 -0.06
C LEU A 169 10.49 10.83 -0.87
N LEU A 170 11.73 11.22 -1.20
CA LEU A 170 12.70 10.33 -1.86
C LEU A 170 13.08 9.14 -0.97
N VAL A 171 13.33 9.38 0.32
CA VAL A 171 13.59 8.30 1.29
C VAL A 171 12.42 7.31 1.32
N SER A 172 11.19 7.82 1.27
CA SER A 172 9.98 6.99 1.22
C SER A 172 9.93 6.16 -0.06
N TYR A 173 10.21 6.75 -1.23
CA TYR A 173 10.27 6.03 -2.51
C TYR A 173 11.32 4.91 -2.49
N LEU A 174 12.55 5.24 -2.10
CA LEU A 174 13.65 4.28 -2.06
C LEU A 174 13.39 3.17 -1.04
N GLY A 175 12.86 3.52 0.13
CA GLY A 175 12.49 2.56 1.17
C GLY A 175 11.40 1.59 0.69
N THR A 176 10.32 2.11 0.10
CA THR A 176 9.24 1.27 -0.43
C THR A 176 9.75 0.34 -1.54
N ILE A 177 10.56 0.84 -2.49
CA ILE A 177 11.15 0.00 -3.54
C ILE A 177 12.02 -1.10 -2.92
N LEU A 178 12.94 -0.73 -2.02
CA LEU A 178 13.87 -1.67 -1.40
C LEU A 178 13.13 -2.78 -0.67
N PHE A 179 12.21 -2.43 0.24
CA PHE A 179 11.51 -3.42 1.06
C PHE A 179 10.48 -4.21 0.25
N ALA A 180 9.85 -3.63 -0.77
CA ALA A 180 8.97 -4.38 -1.67
C ALA A 180 9.75 -5.42 -2.48
N VAL A 181 10.91 -5.05 -3.04
CA VAL A 181 11.78 -5.99 -3.76
C VAL A 181 12.28 -7.09 -2.83
N LEU A 182 12.77 -6.76 -1.63
CA LEU A 182 13.17 -7.76 -0.64
C LEU A 182 12.01 -8.68 -0.23
N SER A 183 10.78 -8.16 -0.17
CA SER A 183 9.59 -8.98 0.08
C SER A 183 9.31 -9.95 -1.06
N ALA A 184 9.47 -9.52 -2.32
CA ALA A 184 9.28 -10.38 -3.50
C ALA A 184 10.34 -11.51 -3.60
N PHE A 185 11.55 -11.29 -3.08
CA PHE A 185 12.63 -12.29 -3.03
C PHE A 185 12.73 -13.03 -1.69
N SER A 186 11.74 -12.89 -0.81
CA SER A 186 11.74 -13.55 0.50
C SER A 186 11.71 -15.09 0.37
N THR A 187 12.56 -15.76 1.15
CA THR A 187 12.64 -17.23 1.18
C THR A 187 11.85 -17.85 2.33
N SER A 188 11.45 -17.03 3.31
CA SER A 188 10.66 -17.46 4.46
C SER A 188 9.49 -16.51 4.71
N TYR A 189 8.41 -17.05 5.28
CA TYR A 189 7.25 -16.28 5.68
C TYR A 189 7.59 -15.14 6.65
N MET A 190 8.50 -15.38 7.62
CA MET A 190 8.89 -14.35 8.59
C MET A 190 9.64 -13.19 7.92
N MET A 191 10.59 -13.50 7.03
CA MET A 191 11.27 -12.48 6.23
C MET A 191 10.25 -11.67 5.43
N PHE A 192 9.30 -12.34 4.78
CA PHE A 192 8.26 -11.69 4.00
C PHE A 192 7.45 -10.69 4.83
N VAL A 193 6.92 -11.12 5.97
CA VAL A 193 6.09 -10.30 6.86
C VAL A 193 6.86 -9.09 7.41
N VAL A 194 8.11 -9.27 7.80
CA VAL A 194 8.97 -8.16 8.26
C VAL A 194 9.21 -7.15 7.14
N MET A 195 9.49 -7.61 5.92
CA MET A 195 9.65 -6.70 4.77
C MET A 195 8.34 -5.98 4.42
N ARG A 196 7.18 -6.64 4.59
CA ARG A 196 5.87 -6.01 4.40
C ARG A 196 5.58 -4.94 5.46
N PHE A 197 5.98 -5.14 6.72
CA PHE A 197 5.92 -4.10 7.75
C PHE A 197 6.69 -2.84 7.31
N PHE A 198 7.96 -3.00 6.91
CA PHE A 198 8.79 -1.87 6.48
C PHE A 198 8.30 -1.24 5.17
N THR A 199 7.75 -2.04 4.26
CA THR A 199 7.09 -1.53 3.04
C THR A 199 5.93 -0.60 3.42
N GLY A 200 5.06 -1.02 4.36
CA GLY A 200 3.95 -0.21 4.87
C GLY A 200 4.43 1.07 5.56
N LEU A 201 5.49 0.97 6.37
CA LEU A 201 6.12 2.11 7.04
C LEU A 201 6.61 3.17 6.04
N SER A 202 7.36 2.77 5.01
CA SER A 202 7.84 3.69 3.97
C SER A 202 6.69 4.24 3.10
N LEU A 203 5.69 3.41 2.79
CA LEU A 203 4.53 3.81 1.98
C LEU A 203 3.69 4.90 2.67
N ALA A 204 3.61 4.88 4.01
CA ALA A 204 2.95 5.94 4.78
C ALA A 204 3.59 7.32 4.53
N GLY A 205 4.92 7.37 4.40
CA GLY A 205 5.65 8.59 4.05
C GLY A 205 5.24 9.15 2.69
N ILE A 206 5.09 8.28 1.69
CA ILE A 206 4.59 8.69 0.36
C ILE A 206 3.20 9.32 0.49
N SER A 207 2.30 8.70 1.23
CA SER A 207 0.93 9.19 1.39
C SER A 207 0.89 10.57 2.04
N ILE A 208 1.52 10.72 3.21
CA ILE A 208 1.44 11.96 4.00
C ILE A 208 2.18 13.09 3.33
N ILE A 209 3.43 12.86 2.92
CA ILE A 209 4.29 13.92 2.41
C ILE A 209 3.75 14.44 1.07
N SER A 210 3.22 13.56 0.20
CA SER A 210 2.61 13.99 -1.06
C SER A 210 1.39 14.88 -0.82
N ILE A 211 0.50 14.52 0.11
CA ILE A 211 -0.68 15.33 0.43
C ILE A 211 -0.26 16.69 0.98
N VAL A 212 0.64 16.72 1.97
CA VAL A 212 1.14 17.97 2.57
C VAL A 212 1.79 18.85 1.50
N LEU A 213 2.65 18.30 0.64
CA LEU A 213 3.33 19.07 -0.39
C LEU A 213 2.35 19.69 -1.40
N ASN A 214 1.29 18.98 -1.80
CA ASN A 214 0.26 19.56 -2.66
C ASN A 214 -0.50 20.69 -1.97
N VAL A 215 -0.92 20.48 -0.71
CA VAL A 215 -1.70 21.47 0.06
C VAL A 215 -0.89 22.74 0.34
N GLU A 216 0.42 22.63 0.54
CA GLU A 216 1.30 23.78 0.79
C GLU A 216 1.59 24.61 -0.47
N TRP A 217 1.35 24.06 -1.66
CA TRP A 217 1.54 24.75 -2.94
C TRP A 217 0.24 25.28 -3.55
N VAL A 218 -0.91 24.98 -2.94
CA VAL A 218 -2.24 25.32 -3.45
C VAL A 218 -2.96 26.27 -2.48
N SER A 219 -3.67 27.26 -3.03
CA SER A 219 -4.48 28.19 -2.23
C SER A 219 -5.62 27.49 -1.50
N ILE A 220 -6.08 28.04 -0.36
CA ILE A 220 -7.14 27.44 0.47
C ILE A 220 -8.39 27.10 -0.35
N GLU A 221 -8.84 28.03 -1.19
CA GLU A 221 -10.05 27.88 -2.02
C GLU A 221 -10.00 26.68 -2.99
N ARG A 222 -8.80 26.21 -3.32
CA ARG A 222 -8.57 25.12 -4.28
C ARG A 222 -8.13 23.81 -3.61
N ARG A 223 -8.03 23.77 -2.27
CA ARG A 223 -7.67 22.55 -1.53
C ARG A 223 -8.68 21.43 -1.72
N THR A 224 -9.98 21.75 -1.84
CA THR A 224 -11.02 20.75 -2.14
C THR A 224 -10.76 20.04 -3.47
N LEU A 225 -10.30 20.76 -4.49
CA LEU A 225 -9.95 20.19 -5.79
C LEU A 225 -8.75 19.24 -5.68
N CYS A 226 -7.76 19.55 -4.84
CA CYS A 226 -6.67 18.61 -4.54
C CYS A 226 -7.18 17.32 -3.88
N GLY A 227 -8.18 17.43 -3.00
CA GLY A 227 -8.87 16.28 -2.42
C GLY A 227 -9.58 15.43 -3.47
N ILE A 228 -10.26 16.04 -4.43
CA ILE A 228 -10.92 15.32 -5.54
C ILE A 228 -9.89 14.59 -6.40
N ILE A 229 -8.80 15.24 -6.80
CA ILE A 229 -7.72 14.60 -7.57
C ILE A 229 -7.13 13.41 -6.81
N THR A 230 -6.91 13.58 -5.51
CA THR A 230 -6.46 12.49 -4.63
C THR A 230 -7.37 11.27 -4.67
N SER A 231 -8.68 11.48 -4.65
CA SER A 231 -9.66 10.39 -4.74
C SER A 231 -9.67 9.73 -6.13
N LEU A 232 -9.49 10.51 -7.20
CA LEU A 232 -9.38 9.97 -8.56
C LEU A 232 -8.11 9.13 -8.72
N ASP A 233 -6.97 9.59 -8.20
CA ASP A 233 -5.71 8.83 -8.20
C ASP A 233 -5.89 7.46 -7.52
N ALA A 234 -6.65 7.42 -6.43
CA ALA A 234 -6.97 6.19 -5.73
C ALA A 234 -7.82 5.23 -6.59
N ALA A 235 -8.82 5.75 -7.29
CA ALA A 235 -9.66 4.95 -8.19
C ALA A 235 -8.84 4.38 -9.36
N PHE A 236 -8.03 5.23 -10.02
CA PHE A 236 -7.15 4.79 -11.11
C PHE A 236 -6.12 3.77 -10.64
N GLY A 237 -5.54 3.93 -9.46
CA GLY A 237 -4.60 2.95 -8.91
C GLY A 237 -5.26 1.59 -8.62
N ASN A 238 -6.51 1.56 -8.13
CA ASN A 238 -7.23 0.29 -7.98
C ASN A 238 -7.53 -0.38 -9.33
N TRP A 239 -7.94 0.38 -10.35
CA TRP A 239 -8.14 -0.17 -11.69
C TRP A 239 -6.83 -0.69 -12.29
N PHE A 240 -5.73 0.03 -12.08
CA PHE A 240 -4.40 -0.37 -12.49
C PHE A 240 -3.97 -1.67 -11.81
N LEU A 241 -4.21 -1.83 -10.50
CA LEU A 241 -3.96 -3.08 -9.79
C LEU A 241 -4.74 -4.24 -10.39
N ILE A 242 -6.04 -4.07 -10.67
CA ILE A 242 -6.88 -5.12 -11.25
C ILE A 242 -6.33 -5.54 -12.62
N ALA A 243 -5.96 -4.59 -13.47
CA ALA A 243 -5.40 -4.86 -14.79
C ALA A 243 -4.07 -5.65 -14.71
N ILE A 244 -3.18 -5.28 -13.78
CA ILE A 244 -1.94 -6.03 -13.54
C ILE A 244 -2.25 -7.42 -12.98
N ALA A 245 -3.12 -7.52 -11.98
CA ALA A 245 -3.45 -8.80 -11.33
C ALA A 245 -4.09 -9.79 -12.30
N TYR A 246 -4.86 -9.32 -13.30
CA TYR A 246 -5.37 -10.16 -14.37
C TYR A 246 -4.27 -10.70 -15.29
N SER A 247 -3.21 -9.92 -15.49
CA SER A 247 -2.10 -10.28 -16.40
C SER A 247 -0.99 -11.07 -15.68
N VAL A 248 -0.85 -10.89 -14.36
CA VAL A 248 0.25 -11.42 -13.54
C VAL A 248 -0.32 -12.22 -12.38
N ASN A 249 -0.33 -13.54 -12.55
CA ASN A 249 -0.92 -14.50 -11.60
C ASN A 249 0.10 -15.06 -10.59
N GLU A 250 1.31 -14.51 -10.55
CA GLU A 250 2.36 -14.86 -9.58
C GLU A 250 2.55 -13.72 -8.58
N TRP A 251 2.40 -14.02 -7.29
CA TRP A 251 2.45 -12.98 -6.25
C TRP A 251 3.77 -12.20 -6.17
N ARG A 252 4.92 -12.85 -6.44
CA ARG A 252 6.24 -12.21 -6.41
C ARG A 252 6.35 -11.17 -7.53
N LEU A 253 5.98 -11.54 -8.76
CA LEU A 253 5.95 -10.63 -9.91
C LEU A 253 4.91 -9.53 -9.73
N LEU A 254 3.76 -9.83 -9.12
CA LEU A 254 2.73 -8.85 -8.84
C LEU A 254 3.23 -7.73 -7.91
N ILE A 255 3.99 -8.06 -6.85
CA ILE A 255 4.63 -7.06 -5.98
C ILE A 255 5.57 -6.16 -6.80
N LEU A 256 6.42 -6.75 -7.64
CA LEU A 256 7.39 -5.99 -8.45
C LEU A 256 6.70 -5.09 -9.47
N ALA A 257 5.68 -5.59 -10.16
CA ALA A 257 4.91 -4.84 -11.16
C ALA A 257 4.20 -3.63 -10.53
N VAL A 258 3.54 -3.82 -9.38
CA VAL A 258 2.87 -2.74 -8.64
C VAL A 258 3.85 -1.70 -8.08
N THR A 259 5.06 -2.11 -7.74
CA THR A 259 6.11 -1.22 -7.21
C THR A 259 6.80 -0.43 -8.33
N SER A 260 6.81 -0.95 -9.56
CA SER A 260 7.55 -0.37 -10.70
C SER A 260 7.29 1.12 -10.99
N PRO A 261 6.08 1.70 -10.83
CA PRO A 261 5.86 3.13 -11.05
C PRO A 261 6.69 4.02 -10.11
N LEU A 262 7.09 3.52 -8.93
CA LEU A 262 7.97 4.26 -8.02
C LEU A 262 9.37 4.47 -8.59
N VAL A 263 9.85 3.59 -9.47
CA VAL A 263 11.15 3.78 -10.14
C VAL A 263 11.09 5.03 -11.03
N LEU A 264 9.99 5.20 -11.77
CA LEU A 264 9.74 6.41 -12.54
C LEU A 264 9.58 7.62 -11.62
N ALA A 265 8.89 7.48 -10.48
CA ALA A 265 8.76 8.54 -9.50
C ALA A 265 10.10 9.02 -8.91
N VAL A 266 11.08 8.12 -8.71
CA VAL A 266 12.44 8.47 -8.28
C VAL A 266 13.15 9.31 -9.34
N ILE A 267 12.98 9.00 -10.62
CA ILE A 267 13.50 9.83 -11.72
C ILE A 267 12.80 11.20 -11.71
N CYS A 268 11.47 11.20 -11.61
CA CYS A 268 10.66 12.42 -11.63
C CYS A 268 10.85 13.31 -10.40
N TRP A 269 11.32 12.77 -9.28
CA TRP A 269 11.60 13.49 -8.04
C TRP A 269 12.55 14.67 -8.23
N ARG A 270 13.44 14.62 -9.23
CA ARG A 270 14.36 15.74 -9.51
C ARG A 270 13.62 17.03 -9.89
N TRP A 271 12.44 16.94 -10.49
CA TRP A 271 11.62 18.08 -10.88
C TRP A 271 10.66 18.55 -9.79
N LEU A 272 10.60 17.85 -8.66
CA LEU A 272 9.74 18.22 -7.55
C LEU A 272 10.33 19.43 -6.79
N PRO A 273 9.56 20.51 -6.59
CA PRO A 273 9.96 21.60 -5.71
C PRO A 273 9.90 21.16 -4.24
N GLU A 274 10.69 21.82 -3.40
CA GLU A 274 10.50 21.74 -1.95
C GLU A 274 9.31 22.63 -1.54
N SER A 275 8.71 22.37 -0.38
CA SER A 275 7.67 23.23 0.18
C SER A 275 8.19 24.65 0.43
N ALA A 276 7.55 25.64 -0.19
CA ALA A 276 7.86 27.04 0.06
C ALA A 276 7.58 27.41 1.52
N ARG A 277 6.49 26.91 2.12
CA ARG A 277 6.16 27.16 3.54
C ARG A 277 7.23 26.60 4.47
N TRP A 278 7.68 25.37 4.22
CA TRP A 278 8.78 24.75 4.99
C TRP A 278 10.06 25.56 4.93
N LEU A 279 10.42 26.02 3.72
CA LEU A 279 11.66 26.77 3.50
C LEU A 279 11.65 28.10 4.25
N VAL A 280 10.52 28.81 4.24
CA VAL A 280 10.38 30.05 5.02
C VAL A 280 10.44 29.76 6.52
N ALA A 281 9.71 28.74 7.00
CA ALA A 281 9.74 28.34 8.41
C ALA A 281 11.14 27.89 8.89
N SER A 282 11.93 27.27 7.99
CA SER A 282 13.31 26.85 8.23
C SER A 282 14.34 27.97 8.05
N ARG A 283 13.91 29.24 7.95
CA ARG A 283 14.75 30.43 7.70
C ARG A 283 15.58 30.38 6.41
N LYS A 284 15.16 29.58 5.42
CA LYS A 284 15.76 29.49 4.08
C LYS A 284 14.97 30.35 3.08
N ALA A 285 14.78 31.62 3.41
CA ALA A 285 13.90 32.52 2.66
C ALA A 285 14.33 32.71 1.20
N ASP A 286 15.63 32.74 0.91
CA ASP A 286 16.13 32.89 -0.47
C ASP A 286 15.77 31.69 -1.35
N ALA A 287 15.80 30.47 -0.78
CA ALA A 287 15.38 29.28 -1.49
C ALA A 287 13.86 29.29 -1.74
N ALA A 288 13.06 29.69 -0.74
CA ALA A 288 11.62 29.84 -0.89
C ALA A 288 11.27 30.86 -1.98
N HIS A 289 11.93 32.02 -1.95
CA HIS A 289 11.73 33.09 -2.92
C HIS A 289 12.04 32.64 -4.35
N ARG A 290 13.13 31.89 -4.57
CA ARG A 290 13.44 31.30 -5.89
C ARG A 290 12.34 30.39 -6.41
N TYR A 291 11.79 29.50 -5.57
CA TYR A 291 10.70 28.63 -5.98
C TYR A 291 9.40 29.39 -6.26
N LEU A 292 9.11 30.44 -5.48
CA LEU A 292 7.93 31.30 -5.70
C LEU A 292 8.04 32.12 -6.99
N ILE A 293 9.23 32.65 -7.32
CA ILE A 293 9.49 33.30 -8.62
C ILE A 293 9.26 32.31 -9.76
N GLN A 294 9.80 31.09 -9.65
CA GLN A 294 9.59 30.06 -10.68
C GLN A 294 8.10 29.73 -10.85
N CYS A 295 7.36 29.62 -9.75
CA CYS A 295 5.91 29.42 -9.76
C CYS A 295 5.19 30.59 -10.46
N ALA A 296 5.54 31.84 -10.13
CA ALA A 296 4.96 33.03 -10.74
C ALA A 296 5.25 33.14 -12.24
N HIS A 297 6.47 32.81 -12.69
CA HIS A 297 6.78 32.74 -14.12
C HIS A 297 5.94 31.68 -14.83
N MET A 298 5.85 30.46 -14.28
CA MET A 298 5.06 29.38 -14.89
C MET A 298 3.55 29.68 -14.91
N ASN A 299 3.08 30.47 -13.96
CA ASN A 299 1.68 30.88 -13.85
C ASN A 299 1.37 32.20 -14.57
N ASN A 300 2.33 32.76 -15.33
CA ASN A 300 2.20 34.05 -16.04
C ASN A 300 1.86 35.23 -15.11
N ARG A 301 2.36 35.21 -13.87
CA ARG A 301 2.15 36.22 -12.82
C ARG A 301 3.47 36.82 -12.32
N ALA A 302 4.54 36.85 -13.13
CA ALA A 302 5.86 37.32 -12.69
C ALA A 302 5.84 38.71 -12.01
N LYS A 303 4.98 39.62 -12.46
CA LYS A 303 4.81 40.97 -11.88
C LYS A 303 4.33 40.97 -10.42
N SER A 304 3.61 39.95 -9.97
CA SER A 304 3.14 39.89 -8.56
C SER A 304 4.26 39.57 -7.57
N MET A 305 5.43 39.11 -8.04
CA MET A 305 6.58 38.80 -7.20
C MET A 305 7.60 39.95 -7.12
N GLU A 306 7.46 41.03 -7.89
CA GLU A 306 8.38 42.19 -7.83
C GLU A 306 8.36 42.90 -6.47
N THR A 307 7.23 42.81 -5.74
CA THR A 307 7.04 43.41 -4.42
C THR A 307 7.38 42.46 -3.26
N VAL A 308 7.54 41.15 -3.53
CA VAL A 308 7.72 40.13 -2.50
C VAL A 308 9.21 39.90 -2.29
N THR A 309 9.77 40.42 -1.20
CA THR A 309 11.18 40.17 -0.83
C THR A 309 11.32 38.98 0.12
N PRO A 310 12.51 38.37 0.25
CA PRO A 310 12.76 37.33 1.26
C PRO A 310 12.39 37.75 2.68
N ASN A 311 12.53 39.03 3.03
CA ASN A 311 12.16 39.56 4.34
C ASN A 311 10.64 39.57 4.54
N CYS A 312 9.85 39.91 3.51
CA CYS A 312 8.39 39.82 3.56
C CYS A 312 7.90 38.38 3.84
N LEU A 313 8.62 37.37 3.33
CA LEU A 313 8.32 35.96 3.62
C LEU A 313 8.59 35.63 5.09
N LEU A 314 9.72 36.06 5.65
CA LEU A 314 10.05 35.81 7.06
C LEU A 314 9.05 36.47 8.01
N GLU A 315 8.62 37.70 7.71
CA GLU A 315 7.56 38.39 8.45
C GLU A 315 6.23 37.63 8.43
N SER A 316 5.87 37.02 7.29
CA SER A 316 4.63 36.25 7.17
C SER A 316 4.54 35.08 8.16
N VAL A 317 5.66 34.42 8.46
CA VAL A 317 5.72 33.32 9.43
C VAL A 317 5.70 33.81 10.87
N GLN A 318 6.29 34.97 11.17
CA GLN A 318 6.22 35.57 12.50
C GLN A 318 4.77 35.94 12.87
N VAL A 319 4.03 36.49 11.92
CA VAL A 319 2.59 36.80 12.08
C VAL A 319 1.78 35.53 12.30
N GLU A 320 2.01 34.46 11.52
CA GLU A 320 1.32 33.18 11.73
C GLU A 320 1.63 32.55 13.09
N THR A 321 2.90 32.60 13.53
CA THR A 321 3.30 32.01 14.82
C THR A 321 2.69 32.76 16.01
N GLN A 322 2.55 34.08 15.90
CA GLN A 322 1.84 34.91 16.89
C GLN A 322 0.35 34.56 16.92
N ASP A 323 -0.34 34.58 15.77
CA ASP A 323 -1.76 34.21 15.66
C ASP A 323 -2.04 32.81 16.25
N GLN A 324 -1.17 31.84 15.99
CA GLN A 324 -1.32 30.47 16.48
C GLN A 324 -1.12 30.35 17.99
N LYS A 325 -0.20 31.12 18.58
CA LYS A 325 -0.06 31.23 20.04
C LYS A 325 -1.30 31.83 20.69
N TYR A 326 -1.85 32.91 20.12
CA TYR A 326 -3.08 33.52 20.62
C TYR A 326 -4.29 32.57 20.50
N SER A 327 -4.38 31.79 19.41
CA SER A 327 -5.45 30.82 19.20
C SER A 327 -5.37 29.62 20.14
N LEU A 328 -4.16 29.09 20.42
CA LEU A 328 -3.98 28.00 21.40
C LEU A 328 -4.26 28.46 22.83
N LEU A 329 -3.84 29.67 23.20
CA LEU A 329 -4.17 30.29 24.48
C LEU A 329 -5.68 30.52 24.62
N GLY A 330 -6.34 30.99 23.57
CA GLY A 330 -7.80 31.12 23.53
C GLY A 330 -8.54 29.78 23.63
N SER A 331 -8.06 28.75 22.93
CA SER A 331 -8.67 27.40 22.97
C SER A 331 -8.44 26.65 24.30
N LEU A 332 -7.45 27.05 25.09
CA LEU A 332 -7.22 26.56 26.46
C LEU A 332 -7.98 27.38 27.52
N GLN A 333 -8.32 28.64 27.21
CA GLN A 333 -9.05 29.54 28.11
C GLN A 333 -10.57 29.50 27.91
N ASP A 334 -11.05 29.08 26.75
CA ASP A 334 -12.47 28.83 26.48
C ASP A 334 -12.77 27.32 26.49
N PRO A 335 -13.09 26.71 27.65
CA PRO A 335 -13.80 25.45 27.67
C PRO A 335 -15.26 25.73 27.29
N LYS A 336 -15.52 26.01 26.01
CA LYS A 336 -16.86 25.84 25.47
C LYS A 336 -17.04 24.38 25.09
N TYR A 337 -17.08 23.54 26.12
CA TYR A 337 -18.07 22.49 26.38
C TYR A 337 -17.92 22.03 27.84
#